data_AF-A0AA39NY62-F1
#
_entry.id   AF-A0AA39NY62-F1
#
_cell.length_a   1.000
_cell.length_b   1.000
_cell.length_c   1.000
_cell.angle_alpha   90.00
_cell.angle_beta   90.00
_cell.angle_gamma   90.00
#
_symmetry.space_group_name_H-M   'P 1'
#
loop_
_entity.id
_entity.type
_entity.pdbx_description
1 polymer ?
#
loop_
_entity_poly.entity_id
_entity_poly.type
_entity_poly.pdbx_seq_one_letter_code
_entity_poly.pdbx_strand_id
1 'polypeptide(L)'
;MSSYSTSSDAYFTMLFMVTIVSLGQLVCAAPTAAVKYDQASLGNVRTTGNLNPYPDKPRITFRPDGTFKITVFSDLHFGEGPDTIWGPEQDSNSTRLMRKVLPEEKPDFAVINGDLITGENTFRENSTTLVDRINHDNQVNITHLEEIIRERQVSSFSYTRCAPPGVGGEGGPGNYWVPVYANEEGQHPVLILWFFDSRGGFSPGKNSTAVPDWVDSSVAEWIESETASMEDEWGPAESRGALAFVHIPPHVVQSLQSTLNHTSNPGLNADTLGQGSTQATTQDSDTGKDGPFWNALNKYIKNLHAVISGHDHGNEWCSRETAQNVIFCFDKHSGYRCMPDQSFGELIMLQIWWLRRILVGLWYSQSGIHVNDS
;
A
#
# COMPACT_ATOMS: atom_id res chain seq x y z
N MET A 1 44.62 23.08 -60.52
CA MET A 1 44.24 24.41 -59.99
C MET A 1 42.73 24.48 -60.10
N SER A 2 41.99 24.08 -59.05
CA SER A 2 41.43 24.91 -57.95
C SER A 2 40.20 25.74 -58.42
N SER A 3 39.01 25.73 -57.80
CA SER A 3 38.52 25.08 -56.55
C SER A 3 36.96 24.99 -56.53
N TYR A 4 36.35 24.46 -55.46
CA TYR A 4 35.00 23.83 -55.37
C TYR A 4 33.84 24.66 -54.75
N SER A 5 32.58 24.19 -54.93
CA SER A 5 31.39 24.28 -54.01
C SER A 5 30.67 25.64 -53.80
N THR A 6 29.36 25.77 -53.50
CA THR A 6 28.15 24.88 -53.51
C THR A 6 26.85 25.72 -53.58
N SER A 7 25.69 25.06 -53.72
CA SER A 7 24.35 25.65 -53.97
C SER A 7 23.46 25.91 -52.74
N SER A 8 22.65 26.98 -52.80
CA SER A 8 21.37 27.20 -52.12
C SER A 8 20.70 28.49 -52.67
N ASP A 9 19.40 28.77 -52.59
CA ASP A 9 18.16 27.94 -52.58
C ASP A 9 16.99 28.85 -53.07
N ALA A 10 15.93 28.31 -53.69
CA ALA A 10 14.95 29.16 -54.38
C ALA A 10 13.49 28.63 -54.55
N TYR A 11 12.55 29.57 -54.37
CA TYR A 11 11.12 29.60 -54.78
C TYR A 11 10.05 28.79 -54.04
N PHE A 12 9.32 29.57 -53.24
CA PHE A 12 8.15 29.29 -52.42
C PHE A 12 6.85 29.55 -53.23
N THR A 13 6.25 28.56 -53.90
CA THR A 13 4.84 28.60 -54.39
C THR A 13 4.34 27.28 -55.01
N MET A 14 3.70 26.39 -54.23
CA MET A 14 2.60 25.50 -54.68
C MET A 14 2.01 24.68 -53.52
N LEU A 15 0.83 24.09 -53.75
CA LEU A 15 0.04 23.23 -52.85
C LEU A 15 -0.50 23.87 -51.55
N PHE A 16 -1.79 24.26 -51.58
CA PHE A 16 -2.78 23.92 -50.53
C PHE A 16 -4.22 24.24 -51.02
N MET A 17 -4.78 23.36 -51.85
CA MET A 17 -6.21 23.31 -52.17
C MET A 17 -6.59 21.88 -52.56
N VAL A 18 -7.85 21.49 -52.26
CA VAL A 18 -8.44 20.15 -52.48
C VAL A 18 -7.81 19.10 -51.52
N THR A 19 -8.52 18.54 -50.54
CA THR A 19 -9.89 17.98 -50.57
C THR A 19 -10.72 18.33 -49.32
N ILE A 20 -11.96 18.78 -49.52
CA ILE A 20 -13.05 18.60 -48.55
C ILE A 20 -13.93 17.49 -49.13
N VAL A 21 -13.87 16.30 -48.55
CA VAL A 21 -14.86 15.23 -48.81
C VAL A 21 -15.27 14.66 -47.46
N SER A 22 -16.57 14.76 -47.21
CA SER A 22 -17.25 14.24 -46.03
C SER A 22 -17.10 12.72 -45.89
N LEU A 23 -16.51 12.27 -44.79
CA LEU A 23 -16.68 10.92 -44.27
C LEU A 23 -17.23 11.01 -42.85
N GLY A 24 -18.56 11.02 -42.74
CA GLY A 24 -19.25 10.79 -41.48
C GLY A 24 -19.09 9.32 -41.08
N GLN A 25 -17.96 8.97 -40.49
CA GLN A 25 -17.85 7.71 -39.75
C GLN A 25 -18.43 7.92 -38.36
N LEU A 26 -19.66 7.46 -38.20
CA LEU A 26 -20.27 7.24 -36.91
C LEU A 26 -19.42 6.18 -36.18
N VAL A 27 -18.48 6.62 -35.35
CA VAL A 27 -17.79 5.72 -34.42
C VAL A 27 -18.81 5.35 -33.36
N CYS A 28 -19.62 4.33 -33.66
CA CYS A 28 -20.31 3.58 -32.63
C CYS A 28 -19.23 3.02 -31.72
N ALA A 29 -19.08 3.60 -30.53
CA ALA A 29 -18.34 2.96 -29.45
C ALA A 29 -19.01 1.61 -29.23
N ALA A 30 -18.38 0.54 -29.71
CA ALA A 30 -18.82 -0.80 -29.39
C ALA A 30 -18.81 -0.91 -27.87
N PRO A 31 -19.90 -1.38 -27.23
CA PRO A 31 -19.89 -1.55 -25.79
C PRO A 31 -18.82 -2.58 -25.47
N THR A 32 -17.69 -2.12 -24.93
CA THR A 32 -16.70 -2.98 -24.32
C THR A 32 -17.40 -3.69 -23.19
N ALA A 33 -17.78 -4.95 -23.42
CA ALA A 33 -18.37 -5.77 -22.38
C ALA A 33 -17.41 -5.74 -21.20
N ALA A 34 -17.88 -5.23 -20.06
CA ALA A 34 -17.06 -5.15 -18.86
C ALA A 34 -16.56 -6.56 -18.53
N VAL A 35 -15.26 -6.76 -18.67
CA VAL A 35 -14.62 -8.02 -18.27
C VAL A 35 -14.84 -8.12 -16.77
N LYS A 36 -15.68 -9.08 -16.35
CA LYS A 36 -15.89 -9.38 -14.93
C LYS A 36 -14.62 -10.06 -14.42
N TYR A 37 -13.69 -9.24 -13.94
CA TYR A 37 -12.62 -9.72 -13.08
C TYR A 37 -13.23 -10.09 -11.74
N ASP A 38 -13.12 -11.35 -11.36
CA ASP A 38 -13.42 -11.82 -10.01
C ASP A 38 -12.13 -12.02 -9.19
N GLN A 39 -12.26 -12.17 -7.88
CA GLN A 39 -11.13 -12.38 -6.97
C GLN A 39 -10.26 -13.60 -7.39
N ALA A 40 -10.87 -14.63 -7.98
CA ALA A 40 -10.15 -15.82 -8.46
C ALA A 40 -9.26 -15.52 -9.69
N SER A 41 -9.70 -14.65 -10.59
CA SER A 41 -8.93 -14.20 -11.77
C SER A 41 -7.79 -13.21 -11.43
N LEU A 42 -7.85 -12.59 -10.25
CA LEU A 42 -6.88 -11.60 -9.77
C LEU A 42 -5.89 -12.17 -8.74
N GLY A 43 -6.30 -13.20 -8.00
CA GLY A 43 -5.44 -14.05 -7.19
C GLY A 43 -4.59 -14.99 -8.05
N ASN A 44 -3.56 -15.59 -7.44
CA ASN A 44 -2.58 -16.36 -8.20
C ASN A 44 -3.07 -17.73 -8.67
N VAL A 45 -2.86 -18.03 -9.95
CA VAL A 45 -2.69 -19.39 -10.44
C VAL A 45 -1.25 -19.82 -10.14
N ARG A 46 -1.01 -20.44 -8.98
CA ARG A 46 0.30 -21.02 -8.66
C ARG A 46 0.58 -22.24 -9.55
N THR A 47 1.65 -22.19 -10.33
CA THR A 47 2.29 -23.40 -10.86
C THR A 47 3.17 -24.03 -9.78
N THR A 48 3.11 -25.34 -9.61
CA THR A 48 3.92 -26.08 -8.61
C THR A 48 5.42 -25.84 -8.78
N GLY A 49 6.12 -25.46 -7.71
CA GLY A 49 7.59 -25.32 -7.70
C GLY A 49 8.14 -23.97 -8.16
N ASN A 50 7.36 -22.88 -8.01
CA ASN A 50 7.89 -21.52 -8.05
C ASN A 50 6.98 -20.58 -7.24
N LEU A 51 7.43 -20.16 -6.06
CA LEU A 51 6.69 -19.23 -5.20
C LEU A 51 6.88 -17.76 -5.63
N ASN A 52 6.91 -17.45 -6.92
CA ASN A 52 6.88 -16.06 -7.41
C ASN A 52 5.43 -15.62 -7.71
N PRO A 53 4.84 -14.72 -6.89
CA PRO A 53 3.50 -14.20 -7.13
C PRO A 53 3.41 -13.10 -8.20
N TYR A 54 4.53 -12.68 -8.80
CA TYR A 54 4.60 -11.66 -9.84
C TYR A 54 5.53 -12.10 -10.99
N PRO A 55 5.20 -13.17 -11.75
CA PRO A 55 6.06 -13.67 -12.83
C PRO A 55 6.29 -12.65 -13.95
N ASP A 56 5.32 -11.76 -14.18
CA ASP A 56 5.34 -10.76 -15.27
C ASP A 56 5.81 -9.36 -14.83
N LYS A 57 6.36 -9.21 -13.62
CA LYS A 57 6.85 -7.92 -13.09
C LYS A 57 8.37 -7.92 -12.90
N PRO A 58 9.01 -6.73 -12.92
CA PRO A 58 10.38 -6.59 -12.45
C PRO A 58 10.53 -7.16 -11.03
N ARG A 59 11.72 -7.65 -10.69
CA ARG A 59 12.02 -8.03 -9.32
C ARG A 59 12.22 -6.76 -8.50
N ILE A 60 11.73 -6.75 -7.26
CA ILE A 60 12.07 -5.71 -6.30
C ILE A 60 13.37 -6.14 -5.62
N THR A 61 14.41 -5.31 -5.70
CA THR A 61 15.73 -5.64 -5.15
C THR A 61 16.26 -4.54 -4.24
N PHE A 62 17.16 -4.91 -3.32
CA PHE A 62 18.05 -3.96 -2.67
C PHE A 62 18.97 -3.29 -3.71
N ARG A 63 19.47 -2.10 -3.38
CA ARG A 63 20.49 -1.39 -4.16
C ARG A 63 21.86 -2.03 -4.01
N PRO A 64 22.83 -1.76 -4.91
CA PRO A 64 24.20 -2.24 -4.79
C PRO A 64 24.94 -1.80 -3.51
N ASP A 65 24.50 -0.73 -2.84
CA ASP A 65 25.01 -0.30 -1.53
C ASP A 65 24.35 -1.03 -0.35
N GLY A 66 23.42 -1.96 -0.61
CA GLY A 66 22.67 -2.70 0.39
C GLY A 66 21.61 -1.88 1.12
N THR A 67 21.18 -0.73 0.57
CA THR A 67 20.02 0.02 1.05
C THR A 67 18.75 -0.37 0.30
N PHE A 68 17.61 -0.17 0.96
CA PHE A 68 16.27 -0.22 0.37
C PHE A 68 15.45 0.91 1.01
N LYS A 69 14.82 1.76 0.21
CA LYS A 69 14.04 2.90 0.73
C LYS A 69 12.55 2.68 0.44
N ILE A 70 11.74 2.69 1.51
CA ILE A 70 10.29 2.71 1.41
C ILE A 70 9.81 4.12 1.74
N THR A 71 8.91 4.66 0.90
CA THR A 71 8.07 5.81 1.25
C THR A 71 6.66 5.29 1.46
N VAL A 72 6.03 5.68 2.56
CA VAL A 72 4.63 5.33 2.86
C VAL A 72 3.76 6.58 2.71
N PHE A 73 2.57 6.41 2.13
CA PHE A 73 1.51 7.40 2.10
C PHE A 73 0.23 6.75 2.62
N SER A 74 -0.42 7.39 3.59
CA SER A 74 -1.68 6.92 4.21
C SER A 74 -2.70 8.05 4.17
N ASP A 75 -3.98 7.72 4.31
CA ASP A 75 -5.05 8.70 4.56
C ASP A 75 -4.99 9.85 3.54
N LEU A 76 -4.92 9.48 2.26
CA LEU A 76 -4.84 10.45 1.16
C LEU A 76 -6.19 11.10 0.92
N HIS A 77 -7.25 10.32 1.14
CA HIS A 77 -8.66 10.59 0.88
C HIS A 77 -8.84 11.44 -0.39
N PHE A 78 -8.69 10.81 -1.55
CA PHE A 78 -8.89 11.49 -2.83
C PHE A 78 -10.38 11.76 -3.09
N GLY A 79 -10.99 12.65 -2.31
CA GLY A 79 -11.59 13.88 -2.79
C GLY A 79 -12.93 14.33 -2.24
N GLU A 80 -13.05 14.42 -0.91
CA GLU A 80 -14.15 15.05 -0.16
C GLU A 80 -14.75 16.26 -0.84
N GLY A 81 -16.07 16.35 -0.70
CA GLY A 81 -16.83 17.49 -1.18
C GLY A 81 -16.37 17.89 -2.58
N PRO A 82 -16.45 17.00 -3.57
CA PRO A 82 -15.99 17.31 -4.93
C PRO A 82 -16.80 18.47 -5.53
N ASP A 83 -18.02 18.68 -5.04
CA ASP A 83 -18.90 19.82 -5.32
C ASP A 83 -18.50 21.13 -4.60
N THR A 84 -17.45 21.12 -3.77
CA THR A 84 -16.92 22.29 -3.05
C THR A 84 -15.68 22.85 -3.75
N ILE A 85 -15.32 24.11 -3.47
CA ILE A 85 -14.06 24.69 -3.95
C ILE A 85 -12.86 24.12 -3.17
N TRP A 86 -13.04 23.89 -1.87
CA TRP A 86 -11.98 23.39 -0.98
C TRP A 86 -11.51 21.98 -1.34
N GLY A 87 -12.42 21.14 -1.84
CA GLY A 87 -12.15 19.74 -2.13
C GLY A 87 -11.08 19.51 -3.21
N PRO A 88 -11.35 19.84 -4.48
CA PRO A 88 -10.39 19.69 -5.58
C PRO A 88 -9.03 20.37 -5.33
N GLU A 89 -8.98 21.40 -4.48
CA GLU A 89 -7.74 22.02 -4.04
C GLU A 89 -6.90 21.09 -3.15
N GLN A 90 -7.50 20.38 -2.20
CA GLN A 90 -6.76 19.45 -1.33
C GLN A 90 -6.20 18.28 -2.12
N ASP A 91 -6.96 17.70 -3.05
CA ASP A 91 -6.48 16.62 -3.92
C ASP A 91 -5.34 17.10 -4.84
N SER A 92 -5.42 18.34 -5.33
CA SER A 92 -4.30 18.96 -6.03
C SER A 92 -3.09 19.15 -5.12
N ASN A 93 -3.26 19.34 -3.81
CA ASN A 93 -2.18 19.50 -2.84
C ASN A 93 -1.57 18.14 -2.42
N SER A 94 -2.38 17.11 -2.15
CA SER A 94 -1.93 15.72 -1.97
C SER A 94 -1.13 15.25 -3.19
N THR A 95 -1.63 15.52 -4.41
CA THR A 95 -0.91 15.24 -5.66
C THR A 95 0.41 16.01 -5.75
N ARG A 96 0.44 17.28 -5.31
CA ARG A 96 1.65 18.12 -5.31
C ARG A 96 2.69 17.60 -4.32
N LEU A 97 2.26 17.10 -3.16
CA LEU A 97 3.11 16.48 -2.15
C LEU A 97 3.77 15.21 -2.72
N MET A 98 2.98 14.26 -3.23
CA MET A 98 3.53 13.03 -3.82
C MET A 98 4.51 13.33 -4.96
N ARG A 99 4.19 14.30 -5.82
CA ARG A 99 5.07 14.76 -6.93
C ARG A 99 6.35 15.46 -6.46
N LYS A 100 6.39 15.97 -5.22
CA LYS A 100 7.59 16.54 -4.61
C LYS A 100 8.42 15.44 -3.92
N VAL A 101 7.77 14.63 -3.10
CA VAL A 101 8.40 13.61 -2.24
C VAL A 101 9.05 12.50 -3.08
N LEU A 102 8.33 11.93 -4.06
CA LEU A 102 8.84 10.78 -4.82
C LEU A 102 10.16 11.09 -5.58
N PRO A 103 10.32 12.25 -6.27
CA PRO A 103 11.60 12.59 -6.90
C PRO A 103 12.71 13.08 -5.95
N GLU A 104 12.35 13.68 -4.81
CA GLU A 104 13.33 14.12 -3.79
C GLU A 104 13.90 12.91 -3.04
N GLU A 105 13.03 12.04 -2.52
CA GLU A 105 13.41 10.89 -1.69
C GLU A 105 13.91 9.70 -2.51
N LYS A 106 13.36 9.47 -3.71
CA LYS A 106 13.70 8.35 -4.60
C LYS A 106 13.57 7.00 -3.87
N PRO A 107 12.37 6.58 -3.47
CA PRO A 107 12.16 5.25 -2.90
C PRO A 107 12.43 4.14 -3.93
N ASP A 108 12.75 2.95 -3.44
CA ASP A 108 12.76 1.71 -4.23
C ASP A 108 11.37 1.06 -4.27
N PHE A 109 10.53 1.36 -3.27
CA PHE A 109 9.13 0.94 -3.22
C PHE A 109 8.28 2.03 -2.55
N ALA A 110 7.12 2.32 -3.12
CA ALA A 110 6.13 3.20 -2.50
C ALA A 110 4.97 2.34 -1.97
N VAL A 111 4.65 2.51 -0.69
CA VAL A 111 3.45 1.92 -0.08
C VAL A 111 2.37 2.99 -0.05
N ILE A 112 1.14 2.55 -0.32
CA ILE A 112 -0.07 3.35 -0.14
C ILE A 112 -0.96 2.55 0.83
N ASN A 113 -1.17 3.04 2.04
CA ASN A 113 -1.55 2.24 3.22
C ASN A 113 -2.99 2.48 3.70
N GLY A 114 -3.95 2.48 2.77
CA GLY A 114 -5.39 2.62 3.02
C GLY A 114 -5.91 4.06 3.21
N ASP A 115 -7.24 4.19 3.10
CA ASP A 115 -8.01 5.43 2.98
C ASP A 115 -7.53 6.31 1.82
N LEU A 116 -7.62 5.73 0.62
CA LEU A 116 -7.00 6.23 -0.60
C LEU A 116 -7.98 7.06 -1.42
N ILE A 117 -9.17 6.53 -1.64
CA ILE A 117 -10.28 7.11 -2.39
C ILE A 117 -11.54 6.75 -1.63
N THR A 118 -12.46 7.69 -1.47
CA THR A 118 -13.72 7.39 -0.79
C THR A 118 -14.80 6.90 -1.75
N GLY A 119 -16.03 6.61 -1.30
CA GLY A 119 -17.09 6.13 -2.21
C GLY A 119 -18.36 6.97 -2.31
N GLU A 120 -18.79 7.62 -1.24
CA GLU A 120 -20.15 8.15 -1.08
C GLU A 120 -20.44 9.40 -1.92
N ASN A 121 -19.41 10.16 -2.29
CA ASN A 121 -19.51 11.39 -3.07
C ASN A 121 -19.18 11.23 -4.58
N THR A 122 -18.96 10.02 -5.10
CA THR A 122 -18.88 9.78 -6.55
C THR A 122 -20.07 9.01 -7.11
N PHE A 123 -20.52 9.45 -8.28
CA PHE A 123 -21.34 8.63 -9.16
C PHE A 123 -20.53 7.43 -9.66
N ARG A 124 -21.13 6.24 -9.71
CA ARG A 124 -20.51 4.99 -10.18
C ARG A 124 -19.96 5.10 -11.61
N GLU A 125 -20.48 6.05 -12.39
CA GLU A 125 -20.05 6.36 -13.75
C GLU A 125 -18.85 7.33 -13.82
N ASN A 126 -18.44 7.93 -12.70
CA ASN A 126 -17.45 9.02 -12.65
C ASN A 126 -16.43 8.90 -11.49
N SER A 127 -16.35 7.74 -10.82
CA SER A 127 -15.48 7.46 -9.65
C SER A 127 -13.96 7.60 -9.87
N THR A 128 -13.52 8.05 -11.04
CA THR A 128 -12.11 8.31 -11.35
C THR A 128 -11.57 9.60 -10.73
N THR A 129 -12.42 10.44 -10.14
CA THR A 129 -12.04 11.75 -9.58
C THR A 129 -12.93 12.13 -8.39
N LEU A 130 -12.37 12.08 -7.18
CA LEU A 130 -12.73 12.87 -5.99
C LEU A 130 -13.93 12.42 -5.10
N VAL A 131 -13.70 11.94 -3.86
CA VAL A 131 -14.71 11.44 -2.89
C VAL A 131 -14.27 11.51 -1.39
N ASP A 132 -15.13 11.74 -0.34
CA ASP A 132 -15.01 11.49 1.17
C ASP A 132 -16.40 11.37 1.88
N ARG A 133 -16.63 10.89 3.14
CA ARG A 133 -15.81 10.50 4.34
C ARG A 133 -16.29 9.26 5.18
N ILE A 134 -15.29 8.55 5.71
CA ILE A 134 -15.19 7.53 6.80
C ILE A 134 -15.11 6.06 6.33
N ASN A 135 -13.89 5.51 6.46
CA ASN A 135 -13.32 4.31 5.84
C ASN A 135 -13.67 4.19 4.35
N HIS A 136 -12.71 4.58 3.55
CA HIS A 136 -12.99 5.30 2.32
C HIS A 136 -13.13 4.32 1.13
N ASP A 137 -12.30 3.28 1.08
CA ASP A 137 -12.13 2.43 -0.10
C ASP A 137 -13.24 1.36 -0.27
N ASN A 138 -14.02 1.05 0.78
CA ASN A 138 -15.19 0.15 0.77
C ASN A 138 -16.48 0.90 1.09
N GLN A 139 -17.32 1.17 0.10
CA GLN A 139 -18.44 2.10 0.23
C GLN A 139 -19.61 1.82 -0.73
N VAL A 140 -20.64 2.66 -0.67
CA VAL A 140 -21.86 2.57 -1.52
C VAL A 140 -21.55 2.44 -3.02
N ASN A 141 -20.50 3.12 -3.52
CA ASN A 141 -20.19 3.23 -4.95
C ASN A 141 -18.86 2.59 -5.39
N ILE A 142 -17.99 2.17 -4.45
CA ILE A 142 -16.67 1.58 -4.71
C ILE A 142 -16.41 0.46 -3.70
N THR A 143 -15.57 -0.50 -4.07
CA THR A 143 -15.11 -1.57 -3.19
C THR A 143 -13.61 -1.76 -3.37
N HIS A 144 -12.91 -2.32 -2.37
CA HIS A 144 -11.49 -2.69 -2.49
C HIS A 144 -11.22 -3.54 -3.75
N LEU A 145 -12.16 -4.41 -4.14
CA LEU A 145 -12.03 -5.21 -5.36
C LEU A 145 -12.05 -4.34 -6.63
N GLU A 146 -12.99 -3.38 -6.72
CA GLU A 146 -13.08 -2.44 -7.84
C GLU A 146 -11.84 -1.51 -7.90
N GLU A 147 -11.30 -1.11 -6.74
CA GLU A 147 -10.05 -0.35 -6.66
C GLU A 147 -8.84 -1.16 -7.15
N ILE A 148 -8.62 -2.38 -6.63
CA ILE A 148 -7.50 -3.25 -7.05
C ILE A 148 -7.56 -3.55 -8.56
N ILE A 149 -8.77 -3.77 -9.11
CA ILE A 149 -8.98 -3.92 -10.55
C ILE A 149 -8.54 -2.65 -11.28
N ARG A 150 -8.99 -1.48 -10.81
CA ARG A 150 -8.72 -0.18 -11.42
C ARG A 150 -7.24 0.17 -11.40
N GLU A 151 -6.57 -0.02 -10.26
CA GLU A 151 -5.14 0.23 -10.06
C GLU A 151 -4.30 -0.61 -11.03
N ARG A 152 -4.54 -1.93 -11.09
CA ARG A 152 -3.84 -2.86 -11.98
C ARG A 152 -4.09 -2.60 -13.47
N GLN A 153 -5.21 -1.97 -13.83
CA GLN A 153 -5.49 -1.55 -15.21
C GLN A 153 -4.73 -0.28 -15.61
N VAL A 154 -4.44 0.64 -14.68
CA VAL A 154 -3.73 1.90 -14.99
C VAL A 154 -2.23 1.86 -14.72
N SER A 155 -1.77 0.98 -13.83
CA SER A 155 -0.38 0.91 -13.40
C SER A 155 0.20 -0.48 -13.57
N SER A 156 1.08 -0.64 -14.56
CA SER A 156 1.93 -1.84 -14.69
C SER A 156 2.88 -2.02 -13.50
N PHE A 157 3.15 -0.95 -12.74
CA PHE A 157 4.05 -0.90 -11.59
C PHE A 157 3.38 -1.23 -10.25
N SER A 158 2.04 -1.35 -10.20
CA SER A 158 1.32 -1.84 -9.02
C SER A 158 1.78 -3.25 -8.64
N TYR A 159 1.99 -3.53 -7.35
CA TYR A 159 2.17 -4.89 -6.83
C TYR A 159 0.95 -5.37 -6.03
N THR A 160 -0.09 -4.54 -5.94
CA THR A 160 -1.35 -4.88 -5.27
C THR A 160 -1.99 -6.10 -5.92
N ARG A 161 -2.50 -7.01 -5.10
CA ARG A 161 -3.07 -8.28 -5.58
C ARG A 161 -4.19 -8.74 -4.66
N CYS A 162 -5.18 -9.40 -5.24
CA CYS A 162 -6.20 -10.05 -4.43
C CYS A 162 -5.64 -11.31 -3.75
N ALA A 163 -6.16 -11.58 -2.56
CA ALA A 163 -5.99 -12.83 -1.84
C ALA A 163 -6.67 -14.00 -2.60
N PRO A 164 -6.24 -15.26 -2.40
CA PRO A 164 -6.95 -16.42 -2.92
C PRO A 164 -8.43 -16.44 -2.51
N PRO A 165 -9.34 -17.05 -3.30
CA PRO A 165 -10.74 -17.17 -2.93
C PRO A 165 -10.94 -17.78 -1.54
N GLY A 166 -11.74 -17.14 -0.70
CA GLY A 166 -12.00 -17.55 0.68
C GLY A 166 -11.10 -16.89 1.74
N VAL A 167 -10.09 -16.12 1.33
CA VAL A 167 -9.23 -15.33 2.23
C VAL A 167 -9.69 -13.87 2.26
N GLY A 168 -9.78 -13.29 3.46
CA GLY A 168 -10.08 -11.88 3.71
C GLY A 168 -11.53 -11.55 4.05
N GLY A 169 -12.45 -12.52 3.95
CA GLY A 169 -13.87 -12.31 4.23
C GLY A 169 -14.57 -11.36 3.24
N GLU A 170 -15.80 -10.95 3.57
CA GLU A 170 -16.51 -9.94 2.78
C GLU A 170 -15.86 -8.57 2.96
N GLY A 171 -15.64 -7.86 1.85
CA GLY A 171 -14.96 -6.56 1.82
C GLY A 171 -13.44 -6.60 1.87
N GLY A 172 -12.79 -7.76 2.15
CA GLY A 172 -11.36 -7.82 2.41
C GLY A 172 -10.45 -8.48 1.34
N PRO A 173 -10.61 -8.24 0.03
CA PRO A 173 -9.83 -8.93 -0.99
C PRO A 173 -8.33 -8.58 -0.97
N GLY A 174 -7.91 -7.49 -0.34
CA GLY A 174 -6.57 -6.89 -0.44
C GLY A 174 -5.45 -7.54 0.40
N ASN A 175 -5.53 -8.84 0.69
CA ASN A 175 -4.47 -9.54 1.46
C ASN A 175 -3.40 -10.14 0.53
N TYR A 176 -2.17 -9.64 0.60
CA TYR A 176 -1.05 -10.08 -0.26
C TYR A 176 0.31 -9.80 0.36
N TRP A 177 1.37 -10.21 -0.34
CA TRP A 177 2.76 -9.96 0.04
C TRP A 177 3.64 -9.73 -1.18
N VAL A 178 4.77 -9.06 -1.00
CA VAL A 178 5.75 -8.70 -2.03
C VAL A 178 7.15 -9.20 -1.63
N PRO A 179 7.80 -10.06 -2.44
CA PRO A 179 9.16 -10.50 -2.19
C PRO A 179 10.18 -9.45 -2.63
N VAL A 180 11.14 -9.14 -1.76
CA VAL A 180 12.28 -8.26 -2.02
C VAL A 180 13.58 -9.07 -1.91
N TYR A 181 14.41 -8.98 -2.94
CA TYR A 181 15.62 -9.79 -3.10
C TYR A 181 16.90 -8.98 -2.90
N ALA A 182 18.01 -9.62 -2.53
CA ALA A 182 19.30 -8.93 -2.37
C ALA A 182 19.81 -8.30 -3.69
N ASN A 183 19.49 -8.91 -4.84
CA ASN A 183 19.83 -8.50 -6.20
C ASN A 183 18.99 -9.30 -7.22
N GLU A 184 19.20 -9.05 -8.51
CA GLU A 184 18.51 -9.70 -9.62
C GLU A 184 18.86 -11.20 -9.77
N GLU A 185 20.03 -11.61 -9.29
CA GLU A 185 20.52 -13.00 -9.35
C GLU A 185 20.09 -13.86 -8.15
N GLY A 186 19.55 -13.23 -7.09
CA GLY A 186 19.21 -13.92 -5.84
C GLY A 186 18.19 -15.04 -6.05
N GLN A 187 18.39 -16.19 -5.43
CA GLN A 187 17.47 -17.34 -5.59
C GLN A 187 16.20 -17.19 -4.75
N HIS A 188 16.32 -16.56 -3.57
CA HIS A 188 15.24 -16.41 -2.60
C HIS A 188 15.16 -14.97 -2.06
N PRO A 189 13.98 -14.49 -1.63
CA PRO A 189 13.84 -13.15 -1.06
C PRO A 189 14.56 -13.04 0.28
N VAL A 190 15.01 -11.83 0.60
CA VAL A 190 15.66 -11.50 1.89
C VAL A 190 14.79 -10.56 2.75
N LEU A 191 13.72 -10.00 2.18
CA LEU A 191 12.71 -9.22 2.88
C LEU A 191 11.34 -9.52 2.24
N ILE A 192 10.30 -9.71 3.06
CA ILE A 192 8.91 -9.81 2.62
C ILE A 192 8.13 -8.61 3.14
N LEU A 193 7.46 -7.89 2.24
CA LEU A 193 6.49 -6.84 2.60
C LEU A 193 5.10 -7.48 2.61
N TRP A 194 4.42 -7.49 3.75
CA TRP A 194 3.07 -8.03 3.90
C TRP A 194 2.04 -6.91 3.95
N PHE A 195 0.90 -7.12 3.30
CA PHE A 195 -0.20 -6.16 3.20
C PHE A 195 -1.49 -6.86 3.61
N PHE A 196 -2.16 -6.30 4.62
CA PHE A 196 -3.35 -6.88 5.22
C PHE A 196 -4.54 -5.95 5.11
N ASP A 197 -5.65 -6.50 4.65
CA ASP A 197 -6.90 -5.79 4.46
C ASP A 197 -7.69 -5.80 5.77
N SER A 198 -7.62 -4.71 6.52
CA SER A 198 -8.41 -4.48 7.74
C SER A 198 -9.87 -4.12 7.47
N ARG A 199 -10.27 -4.00 6.20
CA ARG A 199 -11.65 -3.68 5.78
C ARG A 199 -12.16 -2.39 6.44
N GLY A 200 -13.33 -2.43 7.05
CA GLY A 200 -14.13 -1.27 7.43
C GLY A 200 -14.99 -0.75 6.29
N GLY A 201 -15.64 0.39 6.52
CA GLY A 201 -16.47 1.08 5.53
C GLY A 201 -17.88 0.51 5.47
N PHE A 202 -18.51 0.58 4.32
CA PHE A 202 -19.89 0.11 4.10
C PHE A 202 -20.05 -0.68 2.79
N SER A 203 -21.04 -1.58 2.78
CA SER A 203 -21.32 -2.45 1.63
C SER A 203 -21.92 -1.69 0.44
N PRO A 204 -21.69 -2.12 -0.81
CA PRO A 204 -22.13 -1.37 -1.99
C PRO A 204 -23.65 -1.39 -2.19
N GLY A 205 -24.18 -0.29 -2.76
CA GLY A 205 -25.58 -0.18 -3.19
C GLY A 205 -26.56 0.37 -2.15
N LYS A 206 -27.86 0.36 -2.51
CA LYS A 206 -28.90 1.15 -1.79
C LYS A 206 -29.24 0.68 -0.37
N ASN A 207 -28.91 -0.57 -0.04
CA ASN A 207 -29.13 -1.16 1.29
C ASN A 207 -27.77 -1.33 1.99
N SER A 208 -26.91 -0.32 1.86
CA SER A 208 -25.56 -0.29 2.42
C SER A 208 -25.58 -0.48 3.95
N THR A 209 -24.64 -1.28 4.44
CA THR A 209 -24.45 -1.63 5.86
C THR A 209 -22.98 -1.61 6.19
N ALA A 210 -22.62 -1.26 7.44
CA ALA A 210 -21.23 -1.28 7.88
C ALA A 210 -20.56 -2.65 7.59
N VAL A 211 -19.40 -2.60 6.95
CA VAL A 211 -18.50 -3.75 6.75
C VAL A 211 -17.62 -3.86 8.00
N PRO A 212 -17.23 -5.07 8.44
CA PRO A 212 -16.50 -5.20 9.69
C PRO A 212 -15.06 -4.66 9.58
N ASP A 213 -14.55 -4.07 10.65
CA ASP A 213 -13.35 -3.20 10.71
C ASP A 213 -12.10 -3.90 11.28
N TRP A 214 -11.87 -5.16 10.91
CA TRP A 214 -10.69 -5.92 11.31
C TRP A 214 -10.16 -6.80 10.17
N VAL A 215 -8.92 -7.28 10.27
CA VAL A 215 -8.41 -8.31 9.35
C VAL A 215 -9.12 -9.64 9.63
N ASP A 216 -9.83 -10.17 8.63
CA ASP A 216 -10.69 -11.35 8.82
C ASP A 216 -9.93 -12.61 9.29
N SER A 217 -10.59 -13.45 10.08
CA SER A 217 -9.99 -14.66 10.66
C SER A 217 -9.43 -15.66 9.63
N SER A 218 -9.96 -15.71 8.40
CA SER A 218 -9.41 -16.53 7.31
C SER A 218 -7.98 -16.14 6.92
N VAL A 219 -7.58 -14.88 7.17
CA VAL A 219 -6.22 -14.39 6.92
C VAL A 219 -5.22 -15.03 7.88
N ALA A 220 -5.63 -15.45 9.08
CA ALA A 220 -4.76 -16.14 10.04
C ALA A 220 -4.31 -17.52 9.51
N GLU A 221 -5.25 -18.31 8.98
CA GLU A 221 -4.96 -19.61 8.33
C GLU A 221 -4.16 -19.42 7.04
N TRP A 222 -4.45 -18.35 6.29
CA TRP A 222 -3.68 -17.98 5.10
C TRP A 222 -2.21 -17.68 5.45
N ILE A 223 -1.93 -16.83 6.45
CA ILE A 223 -0.56 -16.53 6.91
C ILE A 223 0.20 -17.82 7.25
N GLU A 224 -0.40 -18.77 7.97
CA GLU A 224 0.21 -20.07 8.28
C GLU A 224 0.56 -20.85 6.99
N SER A 225 -0.39 -20.96 6.06
CA SER A 225 -0.18 -21.69 4.79
C SER A 225 0.88 -21.05 3.87
N GLU A 226 0.94 -19.71 3.84
CA GLU A 226 1.92 -18.97 3.06
C GLU A 226 3.32 -19.10 3.66
N THR A 227 3.46 -18.90 4.98
CA THR A 227 4.76 -19.00 5.66
C THR A 227 5.33 -20.42 5.57
N ALA A 228 4.50 -21.46 5.71
CA ALA A 228 4.93 -22.84 5.46
C ALA A 228 5.40 -23.04 4.00
N SER A 229 4.65 -22.53 3.02
CA SER A 229 5.06 -22.57 1.60
C SER A 229 6.39 -21.84 1.34
N MET A 230 6.62 -20.71 2.03
CA MET A 230 7.88 -19.96 1.97
C MET A 230 9.03 -20.72 2.62
N GLU A 231 8.79 -21.46 3.69
CA GLU A 231 9.82 -22.30 4.33
C GLU A 231 10.21 -23.50 3.47
N ASP A 232 9.24 -24.17 2.84
CA ASP A 232 9.49 -25.28 1.91
C ASP A 232 10.27 -24.85 0.65
N GLU A 233 9.92 -23.70 0.05
CA GLU A 233 10.54 -23.23 -1.20
C GLU A 233 11.84 -22.44 -0.99
N TRP A 234 11.96 -21.66 0.10
CA TRP A 234 13.07 -20.71 0.32
C TRP A 234 13.91 -21.00 1.57
N GLY A 235 13.62 -22.06 2.32
CA GLY A 235 14.33 -22.43 3.55
C GLY A 235 13.94 -21.57 4.78
N PRO A 236 14.76 -21.57 5.84
CA PRO A 236 14.39 -21.04 7.16
C PRO A 236 13.95 -19.57 7.15
N ALA A 237 12.85 -19.27 7.83
CA ALA A 237 12.25 -17.94 7.86
C ALA A 237 13.13 -16.89 8.55
N GLU A 238 14.01 -17.27 9.47
CA GLU A 238 14.98 -16.39 10.14
C GLU A 238 15.97 -15.74 9.18
N SER A 239 16.14 -16.28 7.97
CA SER A 239 17.01 -15.71 6.93
C SER A 239 16.38 -14.52 6.17
N ARG A 240 15.09 -14.24 6.40
CA ARG A 240 14.30 -13.23 5.70
C ARG A 240 13.78 -12.21 6.71
N GLY A 241 13.87 -10.91 6.42
CA GLY A 241 13.17 -9.89 7.19
C GLY A 241 11.69 -9.83 6.81
N ALA A 242 10.86 -9.27 7.68
CA ALA A 242 9.48 -8.94 7.34
C ALA A 242 9.08 -7.53 7.82
N LEU A 243 8.21 -6.89 7.04
CA LEU A 243 7.45 -5.69 7.41
C LEU A 243 5.97 -5.98 7.12
N ALA A 244 5.07 -5.46 7.95
CA ALA A 244 3.63 -5.59 7.75
C ALA A 244 2.96 -4.22 7.66
N PHE A 245 2.05 -4.06 6.71
CA PHE A 245 1.22 -2.88 6.52
C PHE A 245 -0.24 -3.29 6.70
N VAL A 246 -0.97 -2.56 7.53
CA VAL A 246 -2.40 -2.77 7.80
C VAL A 246 -3.00 -1.41 8.15
N HIS A 247 -4.04 -0.99 7.44
CA HIS A 247 -4.54 0.38 7.54
C HIS A 247 -5.07 0.69 8.95
N ILE A 248 -6.10 -0.04 9.40
CA ILE A 248 -6.65 0.13 10.74
C ILE A 248 -5.71 -0.56 11.75
N PRO A 249 -5.21 0.14 12.78
CA PRO A 249 -4.29 -0.41 13.77
C PRO A 249 -4.94 -1.54 14.62
N PRO A 250 -4.24 -2.65 14.94
CA PRO A 250 -4.78 -3.74 15.77
C PRO A 250 -5.15 -3.26 17.20
N HIS A 251 -6.21 -3.79 17.80
CA HIS A 251 -6.74 -3.30 19.09
C HIS A 251 -5.70 -3.31 20.24
N VAL A 252 -4.78 -4.29 20.24
CA VAL A 252 -3.71 -4.41 21.24
C VAL A 252 -2.84 -3.15 21.36
N VAL A 253 -2.71 -2.35 20.31
CA VAL A 253 -1.82 -1.17 20.29
C VAL A 253 -2.36 0.02 21.06
N GLN A 254 -3.67 0.03 21.40
CA GLN A 254 -4.27 1.06 22.28
C GLN A 254 -3.46 1.22 23.58
N SER A 255 -3.01 0.10 24.15
CA SER A 255 -2.24 0.08 25.39
C SER A 255 -0.91 0.85 25.31
N LEU A 256 -0.28 0.88 24.12
CA LEU A 256 1.02 1.51 23.89
C LEU A 256 0.95 3.03 24.06
N GLN A 257 -0.16 3.66 23.64
CA GLN A 257 -0.33 5.11 23.71
C GLN A 257 -0.15 5.66 25.13
N SER A 258 -0.64 4.93 26.13
CA SER A 258 -0.50 5.30 27.55
C SER A 258 0.95 5.33 28.07
N THR A 259 1.89 4.73 27.32
CA THR A 259 3.30 4.59 27.71
C THR A 259 4.26 5.45 26.88
N LEU A 260 3.75 6.21 25.90
CA LEU A 260 4.57 7.02 25.00
C LEU A 260 5.35 8.11 25.74
N ASN A 261 6.57 8.35 25.28
CA ASN A 261 7.43 9.40 25.77
C ASN A 261 8.08 10.12 24.58
N HIS A 262 7.85 11.42 24.41
CA HIS A 262 8.35 12.18 23.24
C HIS A 262 9.87 12.10 23.00
N THR A 263 10.69 11.69 23.99
CA THR A 263 12.13 11.46 23.80
C THR A 263 12.42 10.09 23.17
N SER A 264 11.63 9.07 23.49
CA SER A 264 11.81 7.67 23.04
C SER A 264 10.90 7.29 21.86
N ASN A 265 9.77 7.97 21.76
CA ASN A 265 8.74 7.86 20.75
C ASN A 265 8.51 9.28 20.18
N PRO A 266 9.45 9.81 19.39
CA PRO A 266 9.28 11.12 18.75
C PRO A 266 8.16 11.08 17.70
N GLY A 267 7.62 12.26 17.39
CA GLY A 267 6.51 12.47 16.46
C GLY A 267 5.24 12.95 17.17
N LEU A 268 4.16 13.10 16.39
CA LEU A 268 2.88 13.63 16.85
C LEU A 268 2.01 12.54 17.50
N ASN A 269 1.34 12.84 18.61
CA ASN A 269 0.35 11.97 19.23
C ASN A 269 -0.88 12.80 19.58
N ALA A 270 -1.61 13.23 18.55
CA ALA A 270 -2.74 14.15 18.69
C ALA A 270 -4.09 13.45 18.91
N ASP A 271 -4.25 12.22 18.38
CA ASP A 271 -5.53 11.50 18.41
C ASP A 271 -5.52 10.41 19.49
N THR A 272 -6.56 10.38 20.33
CA THR A 272 -6.69 9.38 21.40
C THR A 272 -7.21 8.07 20.83
N LEU A 273 -6.44 6.98 20.98
CA LEU A 273 -6.87 5.66 20.51
C LEU A 273 -8.07 5.18 21.33
N GLY A 274 -9.17 4.84 20.65
CA GLY A 274 -10.38 4.33 21.29
C GLY A 274 -11.35 3.65 20.33
N GLN A 275 -12.64 3.78 20.63
CA GLN A 275 -13.72 3.20 19.82
C GLN A 275 -13.69 3.78 18.39
N GLY A 276 -13.48 2.91 17.40
CA GLY A 276 -13.37 3.30 15.99
C GLY A 276 -11.97 3.74 15.55
N SER A 277 -10.99 3.90 16.45
CA SER A 277 -9.58 4.14 16.10
C SER A 277 -8.82 2.86 15.77
N THR A 278 -9.24 1.72 16.33
CA THR A 278 -8.53 0.44 16.19
C THR A 278 -9.46 -0.70 15.84
N GLN A 279 -8.92 -1.78 15.28
CA GLN A 279 -9.70 -2.88 14.72
C GLN A 279 -10.70 -3.49 15.71
N ALA A 280 -11.88 -3.85 15.21
CA ALA A 280 -12.93 -4.53 15.98
C ALA A 280 -13.40 -3.80 17.25
N THR A 281 -13.34 -2.46 17.25
CA THR A 281 -13.81 -1.62 18.37
C THR A 281 -15.06 -0.83 18.07
N THR A 282 -15.51 -0.71 16.81
CA THR A 282 -16.71 0.08 16.48
C THR A 282 -17.96 -0.44 17.19
N GLN A 283 -18.08 -1.77 17.42
CA GLN A 283 -19.16 -2.39 18.18
C GLN A 283 -18.62 -3.31 19.29
N ASP A 284 -19.16 -3.22 20.50
CA ASP A 284 -18.76 -4.07 21.65
C ASP A 284 -18.82 -5.58 21.33
N SER A 285 -19.75 -6.01 20.47
CA SER A 285 -19.91 -7.41 20.03
C SER A 285 -18.78 -7.94 19.12
N ASP A 286 -17.92 -7.05 18.64
CA ASP A 286 -16.80 -7.38 17.77
C ASP A 286 -15.47 -7.50 18.52
N THR A 287 -15.42 -7.05 19.79
CA THR A 287 -14.23 -7.08 20.67
C THR A 287 -13.39 -8.35 20.53
N GLY A 288 -12.14 -8.19 20.09
CA GLY A 288 -11.14 -9.26 19.98
C GLY A 288 -11.22 -10.11 18.72
N LYS A 289 -12.06 -9.77 17.73
CA LYS A 289 -12.10 -10.45 16.43
C LYS A 289 -10.88 -10.18 15.53
N ASP A 290 -10.04 -9.21 15.86
CA ASP A 290 -8.70 -8.98 15.30
C ASP A 290 -7.63 -9.94 15.90
N GLY A 291 -7.91 -10.53 17.06
CA GLY A 291 -7.03 -11.44 17.78
C GLY A 291 -6.45 -12.61 16.96
N PRO A 292 -7.24 -13.31 16.12
CA PRO A 292 -6.71 -14.35 15.22
C PRO A 292 -5.61 -13.84 14.29
N PHE A 293 -5.80 -12.65 13.70
CA PHE A 293 -4.81 -12.01 12.84
C PHE A 293 -3.54 -11.66 13.63
N TRP A 294 -3.66 -10.93 14.74
CA TRP A 294 -2.50 -10.52 15.53
C TRP A 294 -1.69 -11.71 16.05
N ASN A 295 -2.37 -12.78 16.47
CA ASN A 295 -1.72 -14.01 16.93
C ASN A 295 -1.00 -14.73 15.79
N ALA A 296 -1.62 -14.86 14.60
CA ALA A 296 -0.99 -15.50 13.45
C ALA A 296 0.22 -14.70 12.92
N LEU A 297 0.08 -13.38 12.83
CA LEU A 297 1.13 -12.45 12.43
C LEU A 297 2.41 -12.69 13.24
N ASN A 298 2.32 -12.65 14.56
CA ASN A 298 3.48 -12.79 15.46
C ASN A 298 3.93 -14.26 15.63
N LYS A 299 3.02 -15.24 15.49
CA LYS A 299 3.37 -16.66 15.59
C LYS A 299 4.15 -17.16 14.37
N TYR A 300 3.72 -16.80 13.16
CA TYR A 300 4.21 -17.43 11.93
C TYR A 300 5.17 -16.53 11.13
N ILE A 301 4.98 -15.21 11.11
CA ILE A 301 5.89 -14.31 10.37
C ILE A 301 7.13 -14.05 11.23
N LYS A 302 8.15 -14.89 11.06
CA LYS A 302 9.43 -14.72 11.75
C LYS A 302 10.15 -13.46 11.28
N ASN A 303 10.97 -12.91 12.18
CA ASN A 303 11.81 -11.74 11.91
C ASN A 303 11.00 -10.51 11.41
N LEU A 304 9.77 -10.37 11.92
CA LEU A 304 8.92 -9.21 11.72
C LEU A 304 9.52 -8.00 12.45
N HIS A 305 9.97 -7.02 11.67
CA HIS A 305 10.67 -5.85 12.21
C HIS A 305 9.73 -4.75 12.67
N ALA A 306 8.67 -4.50 11.91
CA ALA A 306 7.63 -3.53 12.25
C ALA A 306 6.28 -3.86 11.61
N VAL A 307 5.21 -3.39 12.26
CA VAL A 307 3.85 -3.27 11.74
C VAL A 307 3.55 -1.78 11.62
N ILE A 308 2.98 -1.35 10.48
CA ILE A 308 2.75 0.06 10.14
C ILE A 308 1.27 0.29 9.77
N SER A 309 0.65 1.33 10.34
CA SER A 309 -0.76 1.69 10.17
C SER A 309 -0.98 3.20 10.06
N GLY A 310 -2.07 3.59 9.38
CA GLY A 310 -2.57 4.97 9.30
C GLY A 310 -3.83 5.13 10.16
N HIS A 311 -4.94 5.55 9.54
CA HIS A 311 -6.31 5.65 10.06
C HIS A 311 -6.53 6.75 11.12
N ASP A 312 -5.70 6.83 12.15
CA ASP A 312 -5.70 7.95 13.10
C ASP A 312 -4.74 9.05 12.61
N HIS A 313 -5.28 10.00 11.86
CA HIS A 313 -4.53 11.02 11.13
C HIS A 313 -3.55 11.84 11.98
N GLY A 314 -3.88 12.11 13.23
CA GLY A 314 -3.09 12.88 14.18
C GLY A 314 -1.95 12.09 14.85
N ASN A 315 -1.78 10.81 14.55
CA ASN A 315 -0.77 9.96 15.16
C ASN A 315 0.40 9.67 14.20
N GLU A 316 1.61 9.88 14.73
CA GLU A 316 2.90 9.69 14.08
C GLU A 316 3.90 9.30 15.19
N TRP A 317 4.04 8.00 15.45
CA TRP A 317 4.98 7.50 16.45
C TRP A 317 5.23 6.02 16.27
N CYS A 318 6.42 5.57 16.67
CA CYS A 318 6.73 4.15 16.81
C CYS A 318 6.90 3.77 18.28
N SER A 319 6.35 2.63 18.69
CA SER A 319 6.55 2.03 20.01
C SER A 319 6.69 0.51 19.92
N ARG A 320 7.35 -0.10 20.90
CA ARG A 320 7.57 -1.55 20.94
C ARG A 320 6.47 -2.21 21.75
N GLU A 321 5.66 -3.04 21.08
CA GLU A 321 4.70 -3.91 21.76
C GLU A 321 5.48 -4.96 22.58
N THR A 322 5.11 -5.11 23.85
CA THR A 322 5.92 -5.83 24.84
C THR A 322 5.61 -7.32 24.94
N ALA A 323 4.41 -7.76 24.57
CA ALA A 323 4.00 -9.16 24.62
C ALA A 323 4.62 -9.98 23.48
N GLN A 324 4.69 -9.41 22.27
CA GLN A 324 5.24 -10.05 21.07
C GLN A 324 6.62 -9.48 20.65
N ASN A 325 7.10 -8.42 21.31
CA ASN A 325 8.40 -7.78 21.04
C ASN A 325 8.54 -7.23 19.59
N VAL A 326 7.42 -6.79 18.99
CA VAL A 326 7.37 -6.18 17.65
C VAL A 326 7.31 -4.65 17.74
N ILE A 327 7.89 -3.94 16.77
CA ILE A 327 7.71 -2.48 16.66
C ILE A 327 6.36 -2.23 15.98
N PHE A 328 5.55 -1.34 16.55
CA PHE A 328 4.37 -0.79 15.91
C PHE A 328 4.63 0.69 15.57
N CYS A 329 4.18 1.15 14.41
CA CYS A 329 4.30 2.54 13.98
C CYS A 329 2.98 3.08 13.39
N PHE A 330 2.56 4.26 13.83
CA PHE A 330 1.59 5.09 13.10
C PHE A 330 2.33 5.96 12.08
N ASP A 331 1.87 5.99 10.82
CA ASP A 331 2.55 6.67 9.70
C ASP A 331 1.96 8.03 9.27
N LYS A 332 0.91 8.49 9.97
CA LYS A 332 0.22 9.78 9.80
C LYS A 332 -0.45 9.95 8.43
N HIS A 333 -1.43 10.84 8.38
CA HIS A 333 -2.01 11.25 7.11
C HIS A 333 -1.00 11.93 6.17
N SER A 334 -1.12 11.59 4.88
CA SER A 334 -0.46 12.27 3.76
C SER A 334 -1.43 13.15 2.95
N GLY A 335 -2.74 12.97 3.10
CA GLY A 335 -3.75 13.80 2.44
C GLY A 335 -3.85 15.20 3.01
N TYR A 336 -4.03 16.22 2.17
CA TYR A 336 -4.21 17.63 2.60
C TYR A 336 -5.57 17.94 3.24
N ARG A 337 -6.33 16.90 3.51
CA ARG A 337 -7.78 16.90 3.73
C ARG A 337 -8.15 16.50 5.15
N CYS A 338 -7.25 15.84 5.84
CA CYS A 338 -7.45 15.28 7.17
C CYS A 338 -7.55 16.35 8.28
N MET A 339 -6.95 17.52 8.08
CA MET A 339 -6.87 18.59 9.09
C MET A 339 -7.16 19.99 8.51
N PRO A 340 -7.84 20.87 9.26
CA PRO A 340 -8.14 22.24 8.83
C PRO A 340 -7.02 23.25 9.08
N ASP A 341 -5.94 22.87 9.78
CA ASP A 341 -4.76 23.70 9.98
C ASP A 341 -3.63 23.32 9.01
N GLN A 342 -2.82 24.30 8.61
CA GLN A 342 -1.77 24.13 7.60
C GLN A 342 -0.49 23.46 8.14
N SER A 343 -0.58 22.68 9.23
CA SER A 343 0.57 21.98 9.79
C SER A 343 0.80 20.66 9.05
N PHE A 344 2.00 20.52 8.48
CA PHE A 344 2.34 19.39 7.62
C PHE A 344 2.48 18.09 8.45
N GLY A 345 2.23 16.94 7.83
CA GLY A 345 2.81 15.68 8.29
C GLY A 345 4.29 15.61 7.93
N GLU A 346 5.14 15.20 8.87
CA GLU A 346 6.40 14.58 8.49
C GLU A 346 6.03 13.19 7.94
N LEU A 347 6.47 12.88 6.71
CA LEU A 347 6.20 11.56 6.14
C LEU A 347 7.06 10.53 6.86
N ILE A 348 6.49 9.36 7.18
CA ILE A 348 7.30 8.22 7.61
C ILE A 348 8.14 7.71 6.44
N MET A 349 9.34 8.27 6.37
CA MET A 349 10.41 7.85 5.49
C MET A 349 11.16 6.69 6.14
N LEU A 350 10.63 5.48 5.90
CA LEU A 350 11.28 4.22 6.25
C LEU A 350 12.51 3.98 5.37
N GLN A 351 13.57 4.74 5.67
CA GLN A 351 14.90 4.48 5.19
C GLN A 351 15.46 3.25 5.89
N ILE A 352 15.55 2.12 5.18
CA ILE A 352 16.13 0.88 5.70
C ILE A 352 17.66 0.97 5.71
N TRP A 353 18.18 1.83 6.58
CA TRP A 353 19.56 1.84 7.05
C TRP A 353 19.70 1.05 8.35
N TRP A 354 18.66 1.10 9.20
CA TRP A 354 18.66 0.47 10.53
C TRP A 354 18.80 -1.06 10.48
N LEU A 355 18.33 -1.73 9.42
CA LEU A 355 18.48 -3.19 9.29
C LEU A 355 19.93 -3.65 9.08
N ARG A 356 20.87 -2.80 8.68
CA ARG A 356 22.30 -3.17 8.68
C ARG A 356 22.82 -3.48 10.09
N ARG A 357 22.32 -2.83 11.16
CA ARG A 357 22.76 -3.17 12.54
C ARG A 357 22.22 -4.54 13.00
N ILE A 358 21.00 -4.90 12.59
CA ILE A 358 20.40 -6.21 12.90
C ILE A 358 21.07 -7.32 12.07
N LEU A 359 21.33 -7.08 10.78
CA LEU A 359 22.00 -8.03 9.89
C LEU A 359 23.50 -8.22 10.20
N VAL A 360 24.18 -7.22 10.77
CA VAL A 360 25.55 -7.40 11.30
C VAL A 360 25.55 -8.41 12.46
N GLY A 361 24.51 -8.44 13.30
CA GLY A 361 24.34 -9.49 14.32
C GLY A 361 24.24 -10.90 13.73
N LEU A 362 23.50 -11.06 12.62
CA LEU A 362 23.39 -12.33 11.89
C LEU A 362 24.71 -12.73 11.19
N TRP A 363 25.48 -11.77 10.66
CA TRP A 363 26.79 -12.04 10.07
C TRP A 363 27.84 -12.44 11.13
N TYR A 364 27.79 -11.83 12.32
CA TYR A 364 28.61 -12.25 13.48
C TYR A 364 28.20 -13.62 14.03
N SER A 365 26.90 -13.93 14.06
CA SER A 365 26.39 -15.26 14.44
C SER A 365 26.88 -16.38 13.52
N GLN A 366 27.09 -16.12 12.23
CA GLN A 366 27.62 -17.11 11.28
C GLN A 366 29.15 -17.12 11.17
N SER A 367 29.85 -16.07 11.64
CA SER A 367 31.32 -15.97 11.61
C SER A 367 32.02 -16.25 12.95
N GLY A 368 31.27 -16.43 14.04
CA GLY A 368 31.81 -16.94 15.32
C GLY A 368 32.68 -15.96 16.10
N ILE A 369 32.58 -14.66 15.81
CA ILE A 369 33.34 -13.60 16.51
C ILE A 369 32.40 -12.91 17.52
N HIS A 370 32.70 -13.06 18.81
CA HIS A 370 32.04 -12.30 19.86
C HIS A 370 32.66 -10.90 19.99
N VAL A 371 31.80 -9.88 20.11
CA VAL A 371 32.17 -8.54 20.56
C VAL A 371 31.31 -8.24 21.79
N ASN A 372 31.94 -7.75 22.87
CA ASN A 372 31.23 -7.35 24.08
C ASN A 372 30.58 -5.98 23.88
N ASP A 373 29.29 -5.85 24.18
CA ASP A 373 28.59 -4.57 24.17
C ASP A 373 28.95 -3.69 25.38
N SER A 374 29.07 -2.39 25.13
CA SER A 374 29.15 -1.30 26.12
C SER A 374 28.53 -0.02 25.54
#